data_AF-A0A0A8EFM8-F1
#
_entry.id   AF-A0A0A8EFM8-F1
#
_cell.length_a   1.000
_cell.length_b   1.000
_cell.length_c   1.000
_cell.angle_alpha   90.00
_cell.angle_beta   90.00
_cell.angle_gamma   90.00
#
_symmetry.space_group_name_H-M   'P 1'
#
loop_
_entity.id
_entity.type
_entity.pdbx_description
1 polymer ?
#
loop_
_entity_poly.entity_id
_entity_poly.type
_entity_poly.pdbx_seq_one_letter_code
_entity_poly.pdbx_strand_id
1 'polypeptide(L)'
;MSFAPSPAPAHAARRFRRSLVAASALALGAGALLAQSASATESPGPGFLIPDSAGHADASQIGGYRFAVPGAIVYCADPGLAGPPAAGGYGAVHTFTSWTSQATGKAATAAQVSQAAYVVSKYGSTSSNTQAAAVDADVSSLLNAGSTHALPDGTRAVQRLSYPQVAPQTKKLAATYLTEAARFAGPYTVHIQPLAALRPDVTTGIKITVTSAAGNAVPGVHLNLKAVRGTKVYWDTVSTNADGIAYAHVTAAKGESVTLTAQATGLPETTLHAVLPHNKDAQRMVTAGGTTSATAQLTMTASEAGGRIKVVKTAGDTGKPLAGVKFAVRNKDGKAVATGTTHADGVWQTADLPTGEYTVHEVEAVDGYKLATDQHVAVQDGKAVTVAVTDARIPKPAVPKPRPVTIKVLPQTGACPLRRRALSSRPPA
;
A
#
# COMPACT_ATOMS: atom_id res chain seq x y z
N MET A 1 -24.67 -48.31 -33.07
CA MET A 1 -23.77 -49.06 -32.18
C MET A 1 -24.37 -49.04 -30.79
N SER A 2 -25.08 -50.12 -30.45
CA SER A 2 -25.65 -50.37 -29.13
C SER A 2 -24.58 -50.91 -28.19
N PHE A 3 -24.61 -50.51 -26.92
CA PHE A 3 -24.28 -51.42 -25.82
C PHE A 3 -25.30 -51.25 -24.70
N ALA A 4 -26.00 -52.35 -24.42
CA ALA A 4 -26.97 -52.51 -23.36
C ALA A 4 -26.30 -52.78 -22.01
N PRO A 5 -26.97 -52.51 -20.88
CA PRO A 5 -26.60 -53.06 -19.58
C PRO A 5 -27.39 -54.35 -19.28
N SER A 6 -26.82 -55.23 -18.46
CA SER A 6 -27.49 -56.44 -17.93
C SER A 6 -26.98 -56.75 -16.50
N PRO A 7 -27.70 -57.55 -15.69
CA PRO A 7 -28.21 -57.12 -14.39
C PRO A 7 -27.63 -57.90 -13.18
N ALA A 8 -28.16 -57.54 -11.99
CA ALA A 8 -27.84 -58.00 -10.63
C ALA A 8 -27.90 -59.54 -10.39
N PRO A 9 -27.51 -60.00 -9.18
CA PRO A 9 -28.58 -60.37 -8.24
C PRO A 9 -28.33 -60.04 -6.75
N ALA A 10 -29.44 -59.96 -6.02
CA ALA A 10 -29.57 -59.90 -4.57
C ALA A 10 -29.57 -61.30 -3.93
N HIS A 11 -29.19 -61.40 -2.64
CA HIS A 11 -29.54 -62.39 -1.60
C HIS A 11 -28.48 -62.26 -0.47
N ALA A 12 -28.71 -62.41 0.83
CA ALA A 12 -29.84 -62.74 1.67
C ALA A 12 -29.54 -62.27 3.11
N ALA A 13 -30.56 -61.80 3.83
CA ALA A 13 -30.47 -61.52 5.26
C ALA A 13 -30.59 -62.82 6.07
N ARG A 14 -29.63 -63.09 6.96
CA ARG A 14 -29.71 -64.17 7.96
C ARG A 14 -29.81 -63.59 9.36
N ARG A 15 -30.99 -63.80 9.98
CA ARG A 15 -31.23 -63.70 11.43
C ARG A 15 -30.56 -64.89 12.12
N PHE A 16 -29.86 -64.68 13.24
CA PHE A 16 -29.67 -65.74 14.23
C PHE A 16 -29.76 -65.24 15.68
N ARG A 17 -30.80 -65.78 16.31
CA ARG A 17 -31.16 -66.06 17.72
C ARG A 17 -30.32 -65.52 18.89
N ARG A 18 -31.09 -64.98 19.83
CA ARG A 18 -30.84 -64.85 21.28
C ARG A 18 -30.44 -66.18 21.92
N SER A 19 -29.49 -66.13 22.86
CA SER A 19 -29.41 -67.04 23.99
C SER A 19 -29.16 -66.23 25.26
N LEU A 20 -30.19 -66.16 26.12
CA LEU A 20 -30.06 -65.85 27.53
C LEU A 20 -29.51 -67.09 28.24
N VAL A 21 -28.48 -66.92 29.06
CA VAL A 21 -28.23 -67.77 30.22
C VAL A 21 -27.95 -66.85 31.40
N ALA A 22 -28.76 -67.01 32.44
CA ALA A 22 -28.67 -66.30 33.69
C ALA A 22 -28.15 -67.24 34.80
N ALA A 23 -27.67 -66.59 35.85
CA ALA A 23 -27.40 -67.07 37.21
C ALA A 23 -26.05 -67.75 37.46
N SER A 24 -25.22 -67.12 38.32
CA SER A 24 -25.26 -67.38 39.77
C SER A 24 -24.33 -66.41 40.52
N ALA A 25 -24.83 -65.86 41.62
CA ALA A 25 -24.08 -65.04 42.58
C ALA A 25 -23.42 -65.92 43.63
N LEU A 26 -22.22 -65.56 44.08
CA LEU A 26 -21.66 -65.96 45.39
C LEU A 26 -20.63 -64.91 45.84
N ALA A 27 -20.67 -64.65 47.15
CA ALA A 27 -20.22 -63.44 47.81
C ALA A 27 -18.82 -63.55 48.44
N LEU A 28 -18.36 -62.38 48.92
CA LEU A 28 -17.35 -62.11 49.96
C LEU A 28 -15.88 -61.98 49.51
N GLY A 29 -15.35 -60.78 49.77
CA GLY A 29 -13.93 -60.47 49.70
C GLY A 29 -13.69 -58.98 49.84
N ALA A 30 -13.88 -58.45 51.05
CA ALA A 30 -13.46 -57.09 51.41
C ALA A 30 -11.94 -57.00 51.33
N GLY A 31 -11.42 -56.61 50.17
CA GLY A 31 -10.07 -56.12 49.99
C GLY A 31 -10.19 -54.71 49.45
N ALA A 32 -9.92 -53.72 50.29
CA ALA A 32 -9.75 -52.34 49.86
C ALA A 32 -8.50 -52.26 48.96
N LEU A 33 -8.66 -52.64 47.70
CA LEU A 33 -7.81 -52.11 46.64
C LEU A 33 -8.20 -50.64 46.53
N LEU A 34 -7.36 -49.78 47.10
CA LEU A 34 -7.27 -48.40 46.68
C LEU A 34 -7.03 -48.44 45.17
N ALA A 35 -8.10 -48.38 44.39
CA ALA A 35 -8.02 -48.07 42.99
C ALA A 35 -7.34 -46.71 42.94
N GLN A 36 -6.07 -46.70 42.55
CA GLN A 36 -5.45 -45.50 42.03
C GLN A 36 -6.43 -44.99 40.99
N SER A 37 -7.06 -43.86 41.27
CA SER A 37 -7.80 -43.14 40.24
C SER A 37 -6.77 -42.80 39.19
N ALA A 38 -6.74 -43.61 38.12
CA ALA A 38 -6.10 -43.26 36.87
C ALA A 38 -6.87 -42.03 36.37
N SER A 39 -6.45 -40.85 36.83
CA SER A 39 -6.80 -39.58 36.26
C SER A 39 -6.56 -39.72 34.76
N ALA A 40 -7.59 -39.49 33.96
CA ALA A 40 -7.53 -39.59 32.51
C ALA A 40 -6.24 -38.95 32.02
N THR A 41 -5.36 -39.76 31.44
CA THR A 41 -4.06 -39.33 30.95
C THR A 41 -4.31 -38.32 29.83
N GLU A 42 -4.24 -37.03 30.18
CA GLU A 42 -4.30 -35.93 29.22
C GLU A 42 -3.26 -36.22 28.15
N SER A 43 -3.70 -36.47 26.92
CA SER A 43 -2.78 -36.84 25.85
C SER A 43 -1.88 -35.62 25.56
N PRO A 44 -0.56 -35.72 25.82
CA PRO A 44 0.35 -34.64 25.46
C PRO A 44 0.24 -34.44 23.95
N GLY A 45 0.01 -33.20 23.53
CA GLY A 45 0.04 -32.85 22.12
C GLY A 45 1.48 -32.95 21.57
N PRO A 46 1.73 -32.45 20.35
CA PRO A 46 3.07 -32.46 19.79
C PRO A 46 4.05 -31.69 20.69
N GLY A 47 5.21 -32.28 20.95
CA GLY A 47 6.22 -31.67 21.82
C GLY A 47 7.22 -32.69 22.38
N PHE A 48 7.96 -32.26 23.39
CA PHE A 48 8.90 -33.10 24.12
C PHE A 48 8.58 -33.03 25.62
N LEU A 49 8.57 -34.18 26.27
CA LEU A 49 8.57 -34.24 27.73
C LEU A 49 9.94 -33.77 28.23
N ILE A 50 9.95 -32.94 29.25
CA ILE A 50 11.17 -32.35 29.79
C ILE A 50 11.09 -32.33 31.32
N PRO A 51 12.24 -32.26 32.02
CA PRO A 51 12.22 -32.05 33.45
C PRO A 51 11.47 -30.77 33.85
N ASP A 52 10.74 -30.83 34.96
CA ASP A 52 10.10 -29.65 35.56
C ASP A 52 11.14 -28.64 36.11
N SER A 53 10.68 -27.57 36.75
CA SER A 53 11.57 -26.57 37.33
C SER A 53 12.35 -27.08 38.54
N ALA A 54 11.90 -28.15 39.19
CA ALA A 54 12.56 -28.81 40.32
C ALA A 54 13.50 -29.96 39.87
N GLY A 55 13.50 -30.31 38.57
CA GLY A 55 14.36 -31.33 37.98
C GLY A 55 13.74 -32.73 37.93
N HIS A 56 12.45 -32.90 38.26
CA HIS A 56 11.77 -34.18 38.11
C HIS A 56 11.63 -34.51 36.63
N ALA A 57 12.19 -35.66 36.21
CA ALA A 57 12.19 -36.10 34.81
C ALA A 57 10.75 -36.27 34.28
N ASP A 58 10.54 -35.87 33.02
CA ASP A 58 9.27 -36.00 32.27
C ASP A 58 8.01 -35.42 32.97
N ALA A 59 8.21 -34.58 33.98
CA ALA A 59 7.13 -33.93 34.74
C ALA A 59 6.65 -32.62 34.10
N SER A 60 7.19 -32.24 32.94
CA SER A 60 6.81 -31.04 32.19
C SER A 60 6.87 -31.29 30.68
N GLN A 61 6.38 -30.33 29.89
CA GLN A 61 6.38 -30.40 28.44
C GLN A 61 6.84 -29.06 27.84
N ILE A 62 7.55 -29.13 26.72
CA ILE A 62 7.73 -28.03 25.79
C ILE A 62 7.04 -28.40 24.48
N GLY A 63 5.95 -27.71 24.16
CA GLY A 63 5.09 -28.04 23.02
C GLY A 63 3.64 -27.66 23.24
N GLY A 64 2.77 -28.25 22.42
CA GLY A 64 1.35 -27.96 22.42
C GLY A 64 0.51 -29.05 23.08
N TYR A 65 -0.74 -28.72 23.39
CA TYR A 65 -1.70 -29.59 24.06
C TYR A 65 -3.02 -29.69 23.28
N ARG A 66 -3.75 -30.81 23.44
CA ARG A 66 -4.97 -31.11 22.66
C ARG A 66 -6.27 -31.20 23.46
N PHE A 67 -6.24 -31.00 24.78
CA PHE A 67 -7.43 -31.18 25.63
C PHE A 67 -8.22 -29.90 25.87
N ALA A 68 -7.60 -28.71 25.78
CA ALA A 68 -8.24 -27.47 26.20
C ALA A 68 -9.21 -26.89 25.16
N VAL A 69 -8.96 -27.16 23.88
CA VAL A 69 -9.80 -26.71 22.76
C VAL A 69 -9.99 -27.89 21.80
N PRO A 70 -11.22 -28.39 21.59
CA PRO A 70 -11.48 -29.50 20.69
C PRO A 70 -10.96 -29.23 19.27
N GLY A 71 -10.12 -30.13 18.75
CA GLY A 71 -9.59 -30.05 17.38
C GLY A 71 -8.49 -29.01 17.17
N ALA A 72 -8.04 -28.31 18.21
CA ALA A 72 -6.96 -27.33 18.14
C ALA A 72 -5.76 -27.73 19.02
N ILE A 73 -4.62 -27.12 18.72
CA ILE A 73 -3.43 -27.20 19.56
C ILE A 73 -3.30 -25.89 20.30
N VAL A 74 -3.12 -26.01 21.62
CA VAL A 74 -2.97 -24.86 22.51
C VAL A 74 -1.59 -24.83 23.16
N TYR A 75 -1.12 -23.65 23.51
CA TYR A 75 0.22 -23.39 24.05
C TYR A 75 0.15 -22.62 25.36
N CYS A 76 1.08 -22.90 26.26
CA CYS A 76 1.16 -22.25 27.57
C CYS A 76 1.53 -20.77 27.43
N ALA A 77 0.75 -19.87 28.05
CA ALA A 77 0.99 -18.43 27.98
C ALA A 77 1.43 -17.78 29.30
N ASP A 78 1.47 -18.53 30.41
CA ASP A 78 1.92 -18.06 31.74
C ASP A 78 2.91 -19.02 32.40
N PRO A 79 4.05 -19.33 31.75
CA PRO A 79 5.05 -20.23 32.29
C PRO A 79 5.49 -19.77 33.70
N GLY A 80 5.41 -20.70 34.65
CA GLY A 80 5.64 -20.44 36.08
C GLY A 80 4.40 -20.67 36.95
N LEU A 81 3.20 -20.63 36.37
CA LEU A 81 1.99 -21.12 37.03
C LEU A 81 1.86 -22.65 36.90
N ALA A 82 0.92 -23.24 37.65
CA ALA A 82 0.68 -24.67 37.61
C ALA A 82 0.31 -25.13 36.18
N GLY A 83 0.83 -26.29 35.78
CA GLY A 83 0.58 -26.83 34.46
C GLY A 83 -0.90 -27.16 34.22
N PRO A 84 -1.28 -27.46 32.97
CA PRO A 84 -2.67 -27.74 32.62
C PRO A 84 -3.39 -28.83 33.42
N PRO A 85 -2.73 -29.90 33.93
CA PRO A 85 -3.38 -30.87 34.80
C PRO A 85 -4.00 -30.27 36.07
N ALA A 86 -3.48 -29.11 36.52
CA ALA A 86 -4.00 -28.39 37.68
C ALA A 86 -5.10 -27.37 37.34
N ALA A 87 -5.50 -27.24 36.07
CA ALA A 87 -6.44 -26.21 35.61
C ALA A 87 -7.89 -26.42 36.07
N GLY A 88 -8.26 -27.64 36.45
CA GLY A 88 -9.66 -27.97 36.77
C GLY A 88 -10.60 -27.86 35.56
N GLY A 89 -10.04 -27.91 34.35
CA GLY A 89 -10.73 -27.65 33.09
C GLY A 89 -10.53 -26.21 32.58
N TYR A 90 -10.94 -26.01 31.33
CA TYR A 90 -10.82 -24.73 30.63
C TYR A 90 -12.19 -24.27 30.14
N GLY A 91 -12.41 -22.95 30.21
CA GLY A 91 -13.62 -22.31 29.70
C GLY A 91 -13.62 -22.13 28.18
N ALA A 92 -14.50 -21.24 27.70
CA ALA A 92 -14.59 -20.88 26.29
C ALA A 92 -13.32 -20.13 25.80
N VAL A 93 -13.12 -20.13 24.48
CA VAL A 93 -12.08 -19.32 23.84
C VAL A 93 -12.49 -17.85 23.89
N HIS A 94 -11.59 -17.01 24.40
CA HIS A 94 -11.73 -15.55 24.44
C HIS A 94 -10.68 -14.89 23.55
N THR A 95 -11.03 -13.72 23.01
CA THR A 95 -10.13 -12.89 22.20
C THR A 95 -9.51 -11.81 23.07
N PHE A 96 -8.20 -11.63 22.97
CA PHE A 96 -7.40 -10.69 23.74
C PHE A 96 -6.63 -9.75 22.80
N THR A 97 -6.87 -8.45 22.94
CA THR A 97 -6.12 -7.38 22.26
C THR A 97 -4.96 -6.85 23.10
N SER A 98 -4.90 -7.26 24.37
CA SER A 98 -3.81 -6.97 25.30
C SER A 98 -3.55 -8.19 26.16
N TRP A 99 -2.32 -8.31 26.67
CA TRP A 99 -1.94 -9.43 27.51
C TRP A 99 -1.10 -8.95 28.69
N THR A 100 -1.49 -9.36 29.89
CA THR A 100 -0.68 -9.22 31.10
C THR A 100 -0.41 -10.61 31.63
N SER A 101 0.87 -10.97 31.76
CA SER A 101 1.31 -12.24 32.33
C SER A 101 0.79 -12.35 33.77
N GLN A 102 0.05 -13.40 34.08
CA GLN A 102 -0.40 -13.69 35.44
C GLN A 102 0.77 -14.19 36.31
N ALA A 103 1.75 -14.86 35.71
CA ALA A 103 2.95 -15.33 36.40
C ALA A 103 3.86 -14.18 36.87
N THR A 104 3.96 -13.10 36.10
CA THR A 104 4.93 -12.02 36.36
C THR A 104 4.30 -10.66 36.65
N GLY A 105 3.01 -10.47 36.38
CA GLY A 105 2.32 -9.18 36.46
C GLY A 105 2.71 -8.18 35.36
N LYS A 106 3.59 -8.55 34.43
CA LYS A 106 4.07 -7.65 33.36
C LYS A 106 3.14 -7.68 32.14
N ALA A 107 2.86 -6.50 31.61
CA ALA A 107 2.11 -6.34 30.37
C ALA A 107 3.03 -6.59 29.15
N ALA A 108 2.55 -7.39 28.20
CA ALA A 108 3.14 -7.50 26.88
C ALA A 108 2.78 -6.25 26.06
N THR A 109 3.72 -5.78 25.24
CA THR A 109 3.46 -4.70 24.28
C THR A 109 2.48 -5.16 23.20
N ALA A 110 1.79 -4.22 22.54
CA ALA A 110 0.91 -4.53 21.43
C ALA A 110 1.65 -5.29 20.29
N ALA A 111 2.92 -4.94 20.04
CA ALA A 111 3.76 -5.65 19.10
C ALA A 111 3.98 -7.12 19.50
N GLN A 112 4.25 -7.39 20.78
CA GLN A 112 4.43 -8.76 21.28
C GLN A 112 3.15 -9.58 21.21
N VAL A 113 2.00 -8.99 21.53
CA VAL A 113 0.68 -9.64 21.39
C VAL A 113 0.43 -10.04 19.92
N SER A 114 0.65 -9.10 18.98
CA SER A 114 0.51 -9.37 17.55
C SER A 114 1.51 -10.40 17.02
N GLN A 115 2.76 -10.34 17.49
CA GLN A 115 3.79 -11.33 17.14
C GLN A 115 3.44 -12.73 17.66
N ALA A 116 2.88 -12.85 18.86
CA ALA A 116 2.46 -14.13 19.41
C ALA A 116 1.26 -14.68 18.63
N ALA A 117 0.28 -13.83 18.30
CA ALA A 117 -0.82 -14.18 17.41
C ALA A 117 -0.34 -14.64 16.03
N TYR A 118 0.68 -13.96 15.47
CA TYR A 118 1.32 -14.34 14.21
C TYR A 118 1.94 -15.74 14.29
N VAL A 119 2.77 -16.00 15.31
CA VAL A 119 3.45 -17.30 15.47
C VAL A 119 2.44 -18.43 15.65
N VAL A 120 1.43 -18.24 16.51
CA VAL A 120 0.44 -19.28 16.79
C VAL A 120 -0.47 -19.51 15.58
N SER A 121 -0.91 -18.46 14.88
CA SER A 121 -1.77 -18.62 13.68
C SER A 121 -1.03 -19.28 12.52
N LYS A 122 0.25 -18.95 12.31
CA LYS A 122 1.03 -19.48 11.21
C LYS A 122 1.64 -20.86 11.48
N TYR A 123 2.09 -21.11 12.71
CA TYR A 123 2.88 -22.29 13.06
C TYR A 123 2.27 -23.17 14.15
N GLY A 124 1.22 -22.71 14.85
CA GLY A 124 0.64 -23.42 15.99
C GLY A 124 -0.20 -24.66 15.62
N SER A 125 -0.74 -24.74 14.41
CA SER A 125 -1.43 -25.95 13.93
C SER A 125 -0.42 -26.90 13.29
N THR A 126 0.17 -27.80 14.09
CA THR A 126 1.25 -28.69 13.63
C THR A 126 1.17 -30.09 14.24
N SER A 127 1.68 -31.11 13.56
CA SER A 127 1.93 -32.44 14.14
C SER A 127 3.40 -32.65 14.52
N SER A 128 4.27 -31.68 14.22
CA SER A 128 5.71 -31.78 14.47
C SER A 128 6.05 -31.38 15.90
N ASN A 129 6.68 -32.29 16.64
CA ASN A 129 7.18 -32.02 18.00
C ASN A 129 8.17 -30.85 18.04
N THR A 130 9.05 -30.75 17.03
CA THR A 130 10.03 -29.66 16.92
C THR A 130 9.33 -28.32 16.71
N GLN A 131 8.35 -28.25 15.81
CA GLN A 131 7.64 -27.01 15.53
C GLN A 131 6.79 -26.58 16.73
N ALA A 132 6.08 -27.53 17.36
CA ALA A 132 5.29 -27.22 18.54
C ALA A 132 6.14 -26.71 19.70
N ALA A 133 7.31 -27.32 19.94
CA ALA A 133 8.24 -26.85 20.96
C ALA A 133 8.81 -25.45 20.66
N ALA A 134 9.05 -25.12 19.39
CA ALA A 134 9.45 -23.78 18.98
C ALA A 134 8.33 -22.75 19.23
N VAL A 135 7.09 -23.05 18.82
CA VAL A 135 5.93 -22.18 19.07
C VAL A 135 5.73 -21.93 20.57
N ASP A 136 5.82 -22.97 21.40
CA ASP A 136 5.70 -22.81 22.87
C ASP A 136 6.78 -21.88 23.45
N ALA A 137 8.03 -22.01 22.98
CA ALA A 137 9.12 -21.14 23.39
C ALA A 137 8.89 -19.68 22.96
N ASP A 138 8.38 -19.46 21.76
CA ASP A 138 8.11 -18.12 21.23
C ASP A 138 6.93 -17.45 21.95
N VAL A 139 5.83 -18.18 22.17
CA VAL A 139 4.68 -17.73 22.96
C VAL A 139 5.13 -17.32 24.36
N SER A 140 5.91 -18.17 25.03
CA SER A 140 6.49 -17.85 26.33
C SER A 140 7.32 -16.57 26.29
N SER A 141 8.15 -16.41 25.25
CA SER A 141 9.06 -15.27 25.10
C SER A 141 8.34 -13.94 24.86
N LEU A 142 7.28 -13.97 24.07
CA LEU A 142 6.51 -12.78 23.69
C LEU A 142 5.55 -12.36 24.81
N LEU A 143 4.88 -13.32 25.44
CA LEU A 143 3.84 -13.04 26.43
C LEU A 143 4.36 -12.91 27.87
N ASN A 144 5.61 -13.33 28.12
CA ASN A 144 6.28 -13.22 29.43
C ASN A 144 7.67 -12.60 29.29
N ALA A 145 7.76 -11.55 28.49
CA ALA A 145 9.02 -10.85 28.22
C ALA A 145 9.72 -10.41 29.52
N GLY A 146 11.04 -10.61 29.56
CA GLY A 146 11.85 -10.33 30.74
C GLY A 146 11.65 -11.31 31.91
N SER A 147 11.12 -12.51 31.64
CA SER A 147 11.13 -13.66 32.55
C SER A 147 12.27 -14.62 32.20
N THR A 148 12.56 -15.58 33.08
CA THR A 148 13.51 -16.66 32.80
C THR A 148 13.07 -17.54 31.62
N HIS A 149 11.80 -17.48 31.22
CA HIS A 149 11.20 -18.25 30.13
C HIS A 149 11.18 -17.50 28.78
N ALA A 150 11.81 -16.32 28.69
CA ALA A 150 11.87 -15.55 27.46
C ALA A 150 13.24 -15.62 26.76
N LEU A 151 13.25 -15.93 25.46
CA LEU A 151 14.44 -15.90 24.60
C LEU A 151 14.90 -14.46 24.30
N PRO A 152 16.19 -14.25 23.95
CA PRO A 152 17.26 -15.25 23.85
C PRO A 152 17.97 -15.55 25.18
N ASP A 153 17.85 -14.68 26.17
CA ASP A 153 18.70 -14.69 27.37
C ASP A 153 18.06 -15.33 28.61
N GLY A 154 16.78 -15.70 28.54
CA GLY A 154 16.07 -16.37 29.63
C GLY A 154 16.68 -17.74 29.94
N THR A 155 17.27 -17.86 31.12
CA THR A 155 17.98 -19.05 31.56
C THR A 155 17.14 -20.33 31.45
N ARG A 156 15.86 -20.25 31.81
CA ARG A 156 14.94 -21.38 31.74
C ARG A 156 14.48 -21.67 30.30
N ALA A 157 14.27 -20.66 29.46
CA ALA A 157 13.98 -20.88 28.03
C ALA A 157 15.12 -21.62 27.33
N VAL A 158 16.35 -21.15 27.54
CA VAL A 158 17.56 -21.76 26.98
C VAL A 158 17.74 -23.17 27.53
N GLN A 159 17.55 -23.39 28.83
CA GLN A 159 17.62 -24.71 29.45
C GLN A 159 16.60 -25.69 28.84
N ARG A 160 15.32 -25.30 28.73
CA ARG A 160 14.25 -26.14 28.16
C ARG A 160 14.57 -26.60 26.74
N LEU A 161 15.14 -25.71 25.93
CA LEU A 161 15.54 -26.01 24.54
C LEU A 161 16.87 -26.77 24.42
N SER A 162 17.63 -26.91 25.50
CA SER A 162 18.94 -27.57 25.52
C SER A 162 18.91 -28.97 26.14
N TYR A 163 17.75 -29.45 26.59
CA TYR A 163 17.63 -30.81 27.10
C TYR A 163 17.90 -31.85 26.00
N PRO A 164 18.54 -33.00 26.32
CA PRO A 164 18.93 -33.99 25.31
C PRO A 164 17.77 -34.54 24.46
N GLN A 165 16.56 -34.63 25.03
CA GLN A 165 15.39 -35.11 24.30
C GLN A 165 14.77 -34.07 23.34
N VAL A 166 15.12 -32.79 23.47
CA VAL A 166 14.61 -31.74 22.58
C VAL A 166 15.45 -31.73 21.31
N ALA A 167 14.78 -31.77 20.14
CA ALA A 167 15.48 -31.77 18.87
C ALA A 167 16.43 -30.56 18.76
N PRO A 168 17.71 -30.72 18.40
CA PRO A 168 18.69 -29.64 18.40
C PRO A 168 18.31 -28.42 17.54
N GLN A 169 17.55 -28.66 16.47
CA GLN A 169 17.07 -27.63 15.55
C GLN A 169 15.96 -26.73 16.15
N THR A 170 15.33 -27.12 17.26
CA THR A 170 14.19 -26.40 17.85
C THR A 170 14.55 -24.96 18.20
N LYS A 171 15.72 -24.73 18.80
CA LYS A 171 16.19 -23.37 19.16
C LYS A 171 16.35 -22.46 17.93
N LYS A 172 16.91 -23.01 16.84
CA LYS A 172 17.08 -22.27 15.58
C LYS A 172 15.72 -21.95 14.95
N LEU A 173 14.78 -22.88 15.03
CA LEU A 173 13.43 -22.71 14.51
C LEU A 173 12.67 -21.61 15.27
N ALA A 174 12.68 -21.63 16.61
CA ALA A 174 12.11 -20.59 17.47
C ALA A 174 12.67 -19.19 17.13
N ALA A 175 14.00 -19.07 17.03
CA ALA A 175 14.64 -17.81 16.64
C ALA A 175 14.21 -17.33 15.24
N THR A 176 13.97 -18.25 14.31
CA THR A 176 13.48 -17.94 12.95
C THR A 176 12.06 -17.36 13.01
N TYR A 177 11.17 -18.01 13.76
CA TYR A 177 9.78 -17.56 13.92
C TYR A 177 9.67 -16.21 14.61
N LEU A 178 10.44 -15.95 15.67
CA LEU A 178 10.49 -14.63 16.31
C LEU A 178 11.00 -13.54 15.36
N THR A 179 12.04 -13.83 14.59
CA THR A 179 12.59 -12.90 13.60
C THR A 179 11.56 -12.60 12.52
N GLU A 180 10.85 -13.62 12.06
CA GLU A 180 9.83 -13.46 11.04
C GLU A 180 8.60 -12.68 11.56
N ALA A 181 8.10 -13.04 12.75
CA ALA A 181 7.00 -12.34 13.39
C ALA A 181 7.34 -10.86 13.63
N ALA A 182 8.57 -10.56 14.07
CA ALA A 182 9.03 -9.18 14.25
C ALA A 182 8.99 -8.37 12.94
N ARG A 183 9.18 -9.02 11.78
CA ARG A 183 9.13 -8.36 10.47
C ARG A 183 7.73 -8.27 9.92
N PHE A 184 6.92 -9.32 10.04
CA PHE A 184 5.70 -9.50 9.27
C PHE A 184 4.41 -9.56 10.07
N ALA A 185 4.44 -9.50 11.41
CA ALA A 185 3.21 -9.42 12.20
C ALA A 185 2.43 -8.12 11.92
N GLY A 186 1.10 -8.24 11.93
CA GLY A 186 0.20 -7.12 11.69
C GLY A 186 0.11 -6.13 12.87
N PRO A 187 -0.81 -5.15 12.82
CA PRO A 187 -1.82 -4.92 11.79
C PRO A 187 -1.24 -4.68 10.39
N TYR A 188 -2.01 -5.05 9.37
CA TYR A 188 -1.59 -4.95 7.97
C TYR A 188 -2.27 -3.77 7.29
N THR A 189 -1.54 -3.10 6.41
CA THR A 189 -2.06 -2.01 5.59
C THR A 189 -1.87 -2.33 4.12
N VAL A 190 -2.94 -2.22 3.34
CA VAL A 190 -2.89 -2.30 1.88
C VAL A 190 -2.71 -0.89 1.31
N HIS A 191 -1.74 -0.74 0.42
CA HIS A 191 -1.45 0.51 -0.29
C HIS A 191 -1.74 0.30 -1.77
N ILE A 192 -2.51 1.20 -2.37
CA ILE A 192 -2.83 1.20 -3.80
C ILE A 192 -2.21 2.45 -4.41
N GLN A 193 -1.27 2.27 -5.34
CA GLN A 193 -0.53 3.34 -5.98
C GLN A 193 -0.60 3.21 -7.50
N PRO A 194 -1.24 4.16 -8.20
CA PRO A 194 -1.16 4.25 -9.66
C PRO A 194 0.27 4.57 -10.09
N LEU A 195 0.77 3.85 -11.10
CA LEU A 195 2.09 4.11 -11.67
C LEU A 195 2.12 5.34 -12.60
N ALA A 196 0.94 5.76 -13.07
CA ALA A 196 0.73 6.98 -13.84
C ALA A 196 -0.68 7.52 -13.57
N ALA A 197 -0.93 8.77 -13.97
CA ALA A 197 -2.29 9.31 -14.01
C ALA A 197 -3.16 8.48 -14.97
N LEU A 198 -4.40 8.20 -14.57
CA LEU A 198 -5.36 7.48 -15.40
C LEU A 198 -5.76 8.36 -16.59
N ARG A 199 -5.46 7.89 -17.80
CA ARG A 199 -5.82 8.57 -19.05
C ARG A 199 -6.92 7.81 -19.80
N PRO A 200 -7.75 8.51 -20.60
CA PRO A 200 -8.79 7.87 -21.39
C PRO A 200 -8.23 6.79 -22.32
N ASP A 201 -8.86 5.61 -22.29
CA ASP A 201 -8.59 4.47 -23.17
C ASP A 201 -7.14 3.95 -23.14
N VAL A 202 -6.36 4.33 -22.11
CA VAL A 202 -4.99 3.86 -21.87
C VAL A 202 -4.98 2.95 -20.64
N THR A 203 -4.39 1.75 -20.80
CA THR A 203 -4.16 0.83 -19.68
C THR A 203 -3.14 1.42 -18.72
N THR A 204 -3.56 1.67 -17.48
CA THR A 204 -2.73 2.20 -16.40
C THR A 204 -2.38 1.08 -15.42
N GLY A 205 -1.08 0.90 -15.16
CA GLY A 205 -0.59 -0.03 -14.15
C GLY A 205 -0.82 0.52 -12.75
N ILE A 206 -1.25 -0.37 -11.84
CA ILE A 206 -1.46 -0.09 -10.42
C ILE A 206 -0.52 -0.99 -9.63
N LYS A 207 0.31 -0.39 -8.78
CA LYS A 207 1.12 -1.08 -7.79
C LYS A 207 0.31 -1.22 -6.51
N ILE A 208 0.23 -2.44 -5.98
CA ILE A 208 -0.42 -2.75 -4.71
C ILE A 208 0.63 -3.34 -3.78
N THR A 209 0.73 -2.82 -2.55
CA THR A 209 1.69 -3.32 -1.55
C THR A 209 0.95 -3.60 -0.25
N VAL A 210 1.23 -4.74 0.37
CA VAL A 210 0.72 -5.06 1.72
C VAL A 210 1.87 -4.90 2.70
N THR A 211 1.68 -4.09 3.73
CA THR A 211 2.72 -3.79 4.74
C THR A 211 2.31 -4.30 6.12
N SER A 212 3.26 -4.81 6.88
CA SER A 212 3.10 -5.21 8.28
C SER A 212 3.13 -3.99 9.22
N ALA A 213 2.93 -4.21 10.51
CA ALA A 213 3.02 -3.12 11.51
C ALA A 213 4.42 -2.51 11.59
N ALA A 214 5.45 -3.30 11.30
CA ALA A 214 6.83 -2.84 11.23
C ALA A 214 7.16 -2.11 9.91
N GLY A 215 6.17 -1.93 9.02
CA GLY A 215 6.34 -1.26 7.73
C GLY A 215 6.99 -2.11 6.64
N ASN A 216 7.22 -3.40 6.88
CA ASN A 216 7.80 -4.30 5.88
C ASN A 216 6.75 -4.76 4.89
N ALA A 217 7.11 -4.82 3.61
CA ALA A 217 6.25 -5.42 2.59
C ALA A 217 6.14 -6.94 2.83
N VAL A 218 4.91 -7.47 2.80
CA VAL A 218 4.62 -8.87 3.14
C VAL A 218 4.48 -9.69 1.85
N PRO A 219 5.35 -10.70 1.62
CA PRO A 219 5.29 -11.53 0.42
C PRO A 219 4.20 -12.61 0.48
N GLY A 220 3.78 -13.10 -0.69
CA GLY A 220 2.82 -14.21 -0.80
C GLY A 220 1.39 -13.95 -0.35
N VAL A 221 0.98 -12.69 -0.13
CA VAL A 221 -0.39 -12.32 0.27
C VAL A 221 -1.34 -12.40 -0.91
N HIS A 222 -2.46 -13.11 -0.76
CA HIS A 222 -3.55 -13.16 -1.73
C HIS A 222 -4.45 -11.92 -1.61
N LEU A 223 -4.65 -11.25 -2.74
CA LEU A 223 -5.45 -10.02 -2.86
C LEU A 223 -6.64 -10.26 -3.79
N ASN A 224 -7.85 -10.07 -3.28
CA ASN A 224 -9.08 -10.01 -4.07
C ASN A 224 -9.29 -8.56 -4.51
N LEU A 225 -9.35 -8.33 -5.82
CA LEU A 225 -9.53 -7.02 -6.43
C LEU A 225 -10.95 -6.86 -6.95
N LYS A 226 -11.55 -5.70 -6.68
CA LYS A 226 -12.83 -5.27 -7.22
C LYS A 226 -12.67 -3.90 -7.85
N ALA A 227 -12.91 -3.77 -9.15
CA ALA A 227 -12.96 -2.48 -9.82
C ALA A 227 -14.40 -2.16 -10.23
N VAL A 228 -14.89 -0.98 -9.85
CA VAL A 228 -16.21 -0.47 -10.23
C VAL A 228 -16.05 0.70 -11.20
N ARG A 229 -16.75 0.63 -12.32
CA ARG A 229 -16.74 1.58 -13.44
C ARG A 229 -18.18 1.87 -13.88
N GLY A 230 -18.73 3.01 -13.46
CA GLY A 230 -20.17 3.27 -13.58
C GLY A 230 -20.98 2.16 -12.89
N THR A 231 -21.80 1.43 -13.64
CA THR A 231 -22.57 0.27 -13.15
C THR A 231 -21.83 -1.07 -13.31
N LYS A 232 -20.70 -1.10 -14.02
CA LYS A 232 -19.95 -2.33 -14.31
C LYS A 232 -19.00 -2.65 -13.16
N VAL A 233 -18.92 -3.94 -12.82
CA VAL A 233 -18.02 -4.46 -11.77
C VAL A 233 -17.11 -5.50 -12.38
N TYR A 234 -15.82 -5.39 -12.07
CA TYR A 234 -14.76 -6.28 -12.52
C TYR A 234 -14.08 -6.88 -11.30
N TRP A 235 -13.70 -8.15 -11.41
CA TRP A 235 -13.04 -8.90 -10.35
C TRP A 235 -11.75 -9.50 -10.88
N ASP A 236 -10.74 -9.52 -10.03
CA ASP A 236 -9.45 -10.16 -10.31
C ASP A 236 -8.82 -10.64 -9.00
N THR A 237 -7.86 -11.55 -9.09
CA THR A 237 -7.08 -12.01 -7.96
C THR A 237 -5.59 -11.96 -8.29
N VAL A 238 -4.82 -11.33 -7.40
CA VAL A 238 -3.38 -11.20 -7.53
C VAL A 238 -2.70 -11.63 -6.24
N SER A 239 -1.40 -11.90 -6.29
CA SER A 239 -0.62 -12.19 -5.09
C SER A 239 0.64 -11.35 -5.07
N THR A 240 1.06 -10.92 -3.88
CA THR A 240 2.31 -10.17 -3.74
C THR A 240 3.50 -11.09 -4.02
N ASN A 241 4.47 -10.60 -4.78
CA ASN A 241 5.72 -11.28 -5.09
C ASN A 241 6.67 -11.34 -3.86
N ALA A 242 7.92 -11.78 -4.08
CA ALA A 242 8.94 -11.85 -3.03
C ALA A 242 9.27 -10.49 -2.38
N ASP A 243 9.06 -9.39 -3.10
CA ASP A 243 9.25 -8.02 -2.59
C ASP A 243 7.99 -7.47 -1.90
N GLY A 244 6.92 -8.27 -1.76
CA GLY A 244 5.65 -7.87 -1.16
C GLY A 244 4.81 -6.96 -2.05
N ILE A 245 5.02 -6.99 -3.36
CA ILE A 245 4.35 -6.14 -4.35
C ILE A 245 3.47 -6.99 -5.29
N ALA A 246 2.24 -6.53 -5.54
CA ALA A 246 1.37 -7.03 -6.59
C ALA A 246 1.08 -5.93 -7.62
N TYR A 247 0.75 -6.32 -8.85
CA TYR A 247 0.40 -5.39 -9.91
C TYR A 247 -0.99 -5.71 -10.45
N ALA A 248 -1.76 -4.67 -10.72
CA ALA A 248 -3.04 -4.74 -11.40
C ALA A 248 -3.07 -3.72 -12.53
N HIS A 249 -4.06 -3.83 -13.41
CA HIS A 249 -4.22 -2.92 -14.54
C HIS A 249 -5.66 -2.43 -14.61
N VAL A 250 -5.82 -1.15 -14.92
CA VAL A 250 -7.14 -0.54 -15.12
C VAL A 250 -7.14 0.28 -16.40
N THR A 251 -8.26 0.30 -17.10
CA THR A 251 -8.51 1.12 -18.28
C THR A 251 -9.88 1.76 -18.10
N ALA A 252 -10.06 2.99 -18.55
CA ALA A 252 -11.32 3.70 -18.42
C ALA A 252 -11.52 4.66 -19.60
N ALA A 253 -12.77 4.86 -20.00
CA ALA A 253 -13.10 5.81 -21.06
C ALA A 253 -13.00 7.26 -20.57
N LYS A 254 -13.02 8.23 -21.50
CA LYS A 254 -12.94 9.66 -21.16
C LYS A 254 -14.03 10.09 -20.17
N GLY A 255 -13.62 10.69 -19.05
CA GLY A 255 -14.52 11.16 -18.00
C GLY A 255 -15.08 10.06 -17.08
N GLU A 256 -14.74 8.79 -17.33
CA GLU A 256 -15.15 7.67 -16.47
C GLU A 256 -14.28 7.62 -15.21
N SER A 257 -14.91 7.29 -14.07
CA SER A 257 -14.21 7.04 -12.82
C SER A 257 -14.13 5.55 -12.50
N VAL A 258 -12.97 5.12 -12.02
CA VAL A 258 -12.69 3.76 -11.55
C VAL A 258 -12.51 3.80 -10.04
N THR A 259 -13.29 3.00 -9.33
CA THR A 259 -13.05 2.71 -7.91
C THR A 259 -12.47 1.31 -7.78
N LEU A 260 -11.19 1.22 -7.43
CA LEU A 260 -10.49 -0.04 -7.19
C LEU A 260 -10.43 -0.31 -5.68
N THR A 261 -11.00 -1.43 -5.27
CA THR A 261 -10.87 -1.99 -3.92
C THR A 261 -9.93 -3.19 -3.97
N ALA A 262 -8.95 -3.23 -3.09
CA ALA A 262 -8.04 -4.37 -2.91
C ALA A 262 -8.18 -4.91 -1.49
N GLN A 263 -8.56 -6.18 -1.35
CA GLN A 263 -8.70 -6.87 -0.07
C GLN A 263 -7.63 -7.96 0.05
N ALA A 264 -6.67 -7.77 0.94
CA ALA A 264 -5.73 -8.80 1.35
C ALA A 264 -6.43 -9.80 2.29
N THR A 265 -6.28 -11.09 2.01
CA THR A 265 -6.95 -12.18 2.73
C THR A 265 -5.95 -13.23 3.20
N GLY A 266 -6.34 -14.06 4.18
CA GLY A 266 -5.48 -15.12 4.69
C GLY A 266 -4.26 -14.62 5.46
N LEU A 267 -4.30 -13.38 5.96
CA LEU A 267 -3.21 -12.80 6.72
C LEU A 267 -3.18 -13.41 8.13
N PRO A 268 -2.00 -13.65 8.73
CA PRO A 268 -1.91 -14.12 10.12
C PRO A 268 -2.63 -13.18 11.09
N GLU A 269 -3.27 -13.75 12.11
CA GLU A 269 -4.04 -13.00 13.12
C GLU A 269 -3.20 -11.96 13.87
N THR A 270 -3.87 -10.96 14.43
CA THR A 270 -3.23 -9.86 15.20
C THR A 270 -3.69 -9.83 16.65
N THR A 271 -4.69 -10.66 16.98
CA THR A 271 -5.23 -10.80 18.33
C THR A 271 -4.98 -12.22 18.85
N LEU A 272 -4.83 -12.33 20.17
CA LEU A 272 -4.63 -13.62 20.81
C LEU A 272 -5.96 -14.28 21.12
N HIS A 273 -6.04 -15.57 20.84
CA HIS A 273 -7.16 -16.39 21.29
C HIS A 273 -6.67 -17.27 22.43
N ALA A 274 -7.34 -17.21 23.57
CA ALA A 274 -6.92 -17.99 24.73
C ALA A 274 -8.11 -18.56 25.50
N VAL A 275 -7.89 -19.69 26.14
CA VAL A 275 -8.81 -20.28 27.12
C VAL A 275 -8.29 -20.04 28.52
N LEU A 276 -9.22 -19.76 29.43
CA LEU A 276 -8.94 -19.50 30.83
C LEU A 276 -9.17 -20.78 31.66
N PRO A 277 -8.26 -21.13 32.58
CA PRO A 277 -8.46 -22.27 33.47
C PRO A 277 -9.53 -21.95 34.53
N HIS A 278 -10.23 -22.97 35.02
CA HIS A 278 -11.14 -22.81 36.15
C HIS A 278 -10.37 -22.55 37.46
N ASN A 279 -9.19 -23.15 37.60
CA ASN A 279 -8.23 -22.84 38.65
C ASN A 279 -7.35 -21.65 38.25
N LYS A 280 -7.47 -20.53 38.95
CA LYS A 280 -6.70 -19.29 38.73
C LYS A 280 -5.17 -19.45 38.90
N ASP A 281 -4.73 -20.51 39.59
CA ASP A 281 -3.31 -20.77 39.83
C ASP A 281 -2.66 -21.61 38.71
N ALA A 282 -3.44 -21.98 37.70
CA ALA A 282 -2.97 -22.70 36.51
C ALA A 282 -2.76 -21.78 35.30
N GLN A 283 -2.04 -22.30 34.30
CA GLN A 283 -1.68 -21.55 33.10
C GLN A 283 -2.87 -21.32 32.15
N ARG A 284 -2.98 -20.11 31.60
CA ARG A 284 -3.81 -19.85 30.43
C ARG A 284 -3.18 -20.43 29.18
N MET A 285 -4.02 -20.86 28.24
CA MET A 285 -3.57 -21.51 27.01
C MET A 285 -3.99 -20.69 25.78
N VAL A 286 -3.05 -20.36 24.91
CA VAL A 286 -3.31 -19.66 23.65
C VAL A 286 -3.49 -20.64 22.49
N THR A 287 -4.33 -20.29 21.54
CA THR A 287 -4.66 -21.06 20.34
C THR A 287 -4.66 -20.18 19.10
N ALA A 288 -4.60 -20.79 17.92
CA ALA A 288 -4.69 -20.06 16.66
C ALA A 288 -6.10 -19.45 16.49
N GLY A 289 -6.13 -18.18 16.05
CA GLY A 289 -7.35 -17.40 15.84
C GLY A 289 -7.96 -17.45 14.45
N GLY A 290 -7.41 -18.28 13.55
CA GLY A 290 -7.70 -18.21 12.13
C GLY A 290 -6.85 -17.15 11.42
N THR A 291 -7.46 -16.38 10.52
CA THR A 291 -6.77 -15.37 9.69
C THR A 291 -7.54 -14.07 9.67
N THR A 292 -6.83 -12.95 9.50
CA THR A 292 -7.41 -11.63 9.32
C THR A 292 -7.38 -11.16 7.85
N SER A 293 -7.93 -9.98 7.60
CA SER A 293 -7.92 -9.32 6.29
C SER A 293 -7.65 -7.82 6.43
N ALA A 294 -7.14 -7.21 5.36
CA ALA A 294 -6.95 -5.76 5.28
C ALA A 294 -7.44 -5.27 3.92
N THR A 295 -8.07 -4.10 3.88
CA THR A 295 -8.68 -3.57 2.65
C THR A 295 -8.26 -2.13 2.44
N ALA A 296 -8.02 -1.77 1.18
CA ALA A 296 -7.88 -0.38 0.75
C ALA A 296 -8.73 -0.11 -0.49
N GLN A 297 -9.06 1.15 -0.69
CA GLN A 297 -9.79 1.60 -1.87
C GLN A 297 -9.17 2.87 -2.43
N LEU A 298 -9.10 2.96 -3.75
CA LEU A 298 -8.69 4.13 -4.48
C LEU A 298 -9.71 4.44 -5.57
N THR A 299 -10.15 5.69 -5.64
CA THR A 299 -10.96 6.19 -6.75
C THR A 299 -10.13 7.11 -7.62
N MET A 300 -10.18 6.88 -8.93
CA MET A 300 -9.47 7.65 -9.95
C MET A 300 -10.44 8.04 -11.05
N THR A 301 -10.22 9.20 -11.68
CA THR A 301 -11.00 9.64 -12.84
C THR A 301 -10.08 9.75 -14.04
N ALA A 302 -10.51 9.22 -15.19
CA ALA A 302 -9.78 9.33 -16.43
C ALA A 302 -9.87 10.76 -16.98
N SER A 303 -8.75 11.48 -16.94
CA SER A 303 -8.63 12.83 -17.49
C SER A 303 -7.46 12.91 -18.46
N GLU A 304 -7.62 13.72 -19.50
CA GLU A 304 -6.50 14.08 -20.37
C GLU A 304 -5.53 14.97 -19.59
N ALA A 305 -4.22 14.79 -19.79
CA ALA A 305 -3.19 15.61 -19.16
C ALA A 305 -3.12 17.02 -19.77
N GLY A 306 -3.75 17.23 -20.94
CA GLY A 306 -3.62 18.47 -21.70
C GLY A 306 -2.29 18.56 -22.45
N GLY A 307 -1.99 19.71 -23.05
CA GLY A 307 -0.74 19.96 -23.77
C GLY A 307 -0.34 21.43 -23.73
N ARG A 308 0.83 21.77 -24.31
CA ARG A 308 1.38 23.14 -24.24
C ARG A 308 1.54 23.76 -25.61
N ILE A 309 1.40 25.07 -25.71
CA ILE A 309 1.73 25.83 -26.91
C ILE A 309 3.06 26.54 -26.67
N LYS A 310 4.03 26.31 -27.56
CA LYS A 310 5.30 27.03 -27.62
C LYS A 310 5.25 28.00 -28.79
N VAL A 311 5.26 29.30 -28.51
CA VAL A 311 5.37 30.35 -29.51
C VAL A 311 6.84 30.64 -29.77
N VAL A 312 7.24 30.68 -31.04
CA VAL A 312 8.58 31.08 -31.49
C VAL A 312 8.41 32.29 -32.40
N LYS A 313 8.87 33.45 -31.93
CA LYS A 313 8.71 34.74 -32.62
C LYS A 313 9.98 35.18 -33.32
N THR A 314 9.89 35.50 -34.61
CA THR A 314 11.00 36.02 -35.39
C THR A 314 10.63 37.26 -36.20
N ALA A 315 11.64 38.04 -36.56
CA ALA A 315 11.56 39.17 -37.48
C ALA A 315 11.57 38.66 -38.93
N GLY A 316 10.59 39.03 -39.74
CA GLY A 316 10.45 38.53 -41.11
C GLY A 316 11.52 39.01 -42.09
N ASP A 317 12.18 40.12 -41.78
CA ASP A 317 13.25 40.68 -42.61
C ASP A 317 14.64 40.10 -42.31
N THR A 318 14.90 39.71 -41.05
CA THR A 318 16.23 39.26 -40.61
C THR A 318 16.27 37.82 -40.09
N GLY A 319 15.12 37.20 -39.83
CA GLY A 319 15.00 35.89 -39.19
C GLY A 319 15.41 35.87 -37.71
N LYS A 320 15.79 37.01 -37.13
CA LYS A 320 16.23 37.11 -35.73
C LYS A 320 15.06 36.94 -34.76
N PRO A 321 15.29 36.38 -33.56
CA PRO A 321 14.25 36.28 -32.54
C PRO A 321 13.77 37.66 -32.06
N LEU A 322 12.48 37.78 -31.76
CA LEU A 322 11.88 39.01 -31.23
C LEU A 322 11.44 38.79 -29.78
N ALA A 323 12.14 39.45 -28.85
CA ALA A 323 11.83 39.46 -27.43
C ALA A 323 10.84 40.59 -27.09
N GLY A 324 10.02 40.41 -26.06
CA GLY A 324 9.10 41.45 -25.57
C GLY A 324 7.74 41.50 -26.29
N VAL A 325 7.48 40.60 -27.25
CA VAL A 325 6.19 40.53 -27.96
C VAL A 325 5.15 39.86 -27.06
N LYS A 326 3.98 40.48 -26.90
CA LYS A 326 2.90 39.97 -26.03
C LYS A 326 1.89 39.15 -26.81
N PHE A 327 1.49 38.02 -26.24
CA PHE A 327 0.53 37.09 -26.81
C PHE A 327 -0.61 36.77 -25.84
N ALA A 328 -1.76 36.42 -26.42
CA ALA A 328 -2.88 35.80 -25.76
C ALA A 328 -3.30 34.53 -26.51
N VAL A 329 -3.49 33.43 -25.79
CA VAL A 329 -4.12 32.22 -26.32
C VAL A 329 -5.59 32.26 -25.97
N ARG A 330 -6.46 32.16 -26.97
CA ARG A 330 -7.92 32.17 -26.83
C ARG A 330 -8.51 30.78 -27.10
N ASN A 331 -9.50 30.39 -26.31
CA ASN A 331 -10.28 29.16 -26.53
C ASN A 331 -11.33 29.35 -27.64
N LYS A 332 -12.13 28.32 -27.93
CA LYS A 332 -13.23 28.36 -28.93
C LYS A 332 -14.29 29.45 -28.67
N ASP A 333 -14.47 29.85 -27.42
CA ASP A 333 -15.42 30.90 -27.03
C ASP A 333 -14.81 32.32 -27.15
N GLY A 334 -13.57 32.43 -27.65
CA GLY A 334 -12.83 33.69 -27.75
C GLY A 334 -12.25 34.18 -26.42
N LYS A 335 -12.40 33.44 -25.32
CA LYS A 335 -11.87 33.80 -24.01
C LYS A 335 -10.36 33.55 -23.95
N ALA A 336 -9.61 34.55 -23.49
CA ALA A 336 -8.18 34.37 -23.22
C ALA A 336 -7.98 33.40 -22.03
N VAL A 337 -7.27 32.30 -22.30
CA VAL A 337 -6.96 31.23 -21.33
C VAL A 337 -5.49 31.19 -20.92
N ALA A 338 -4.61 31.83 -21.71
CA ALA A 338 -3.22 32.08 -21.34
C ALA A 338 -2.76 33.40 -21.96
N THR A 339 -1.83 34.08 -21.29
CA THR A 339 -1.14 35.26 -21.82
C THR A 339 0.33 35.20 -21.45
N GLY A 340 1.18 35.86 -22.23
CA GLY A 340 2.58 35.96 -21.89
C GLY A 340 3.39 36.74 -22.92
N THR A 341 4.69 36.79 -22.69
CA THR A 341 5.62 37.64 -23.43
C THR A 341 6.83 36.82 -23.86
N THR A 342 7.29 37.01 -25.09
CA THR A 342 8.47 36.32 -25.60
C THR A 342 9.73 36.73 -24.85
N HIS A 343 10.55 35.75 -24.49
CA HIS A 343 11.83 35.96 -23.82
C HIS A 343 12.93 36.39 -24.81
N ALA A 344 14.16 36.54 -24.32
CA ALA A 344 15.31 37.01 -25.11
C ALA A 344 15.61 36.15 -26.36
N ASP A 345 15.25 34.87 -26.33
CA ASP A 345 15.37 33.92 -27.44
C ASP A 345 14.16 33.95 -28.41
N GLY A 346 13.21 34.87 -28.19
CA GLY A 346 11.98 34.99 -28.97
C GLY A 346 10.94 33.92 -28.64
N VAL A 347 11.11 33.17 -27.55
CA VAL A 347 10.22 32.06 -27.20
C VAL A 347 9.31 32.43 -26.03
N TRP A 348 8.06 31.99 -26.10
CA TRP A 348 7.16 31.92 -24.95
C TRP A 348 6.43 30.58 -24.94
N GLN A 349 6.16 30.02 -23.76
CA GLN A 349 5.43 28.75 -23.63
C GLN A 349 4.32 28.87 -22.58
N THR A 350 3.16 28.29 -22.89
CA THR A 350 2.03 28.22 -21.95
C THR A 350 2.23 27.16 -20.88
N ALA A 351 1.48 27.27 -19.77
CA ALA A 351 1.17 26.11 -18.93
C ALA A 351 0.35 25.05 -19.70
N ASP A 352 0.10 23.90 -19.08
CA ASP A 352 -0.73 22.84 -19.69
C ASP A 352 -2.17 23.35 -19.89
N LEU A 353 -2.64 23.24 -21.14
CA LEU A 353 -3.97 23.59 -21.58
C LEU A 353 -4.75 22.31 -21.89
N PRO A 354 -6.06 22.23 -21.60
CA PRO A 354 -6.88 21.11 -22.01
C PRO A 354 -6.78 20.84 -23.52
N THR A 355 -6.89 19.58 -23.93
CA THR A 355 -6.97 19.22 -25.36
C THR A 355 -8.08 20.00 -26.05
N GLY A 356 -7.78 20.61 -27.19
CA GLY A 356 -8.73 21.44 -27.90
C GLY A 356 -8.10 22.33 -28.95
N GLU A 357 -8.94 23.10 -29.63
CA GLU A 357 -8.50 24.10 -30.61
C GLU A 357 -8.37 25.45 -29.92
N TYR A 358 -7.30 26.16 -30.26
CA TYR A 358 -6.96 27.46 -29.72
C TYR A 358 -6.50 28.41 -30.82
N THR A 359 -6.60 29.70 -30.52
CA THR A 359 -6.04 30.77 -31.35
C THR A 359 -4.94 31.48 -30.59
N VAL A 360 -3.73 31.51 -31.15
CA VAL A 360 -2.62 32.33 -30.68
C VAL A 360 -2.76 33.71 -31.33
N HIS A 361 -3.11 34.70 -30.52
CA HIS A 361 -3.32 36.08 -30.92
C HIS A 361 -2.17 36.95 -30.41
N GLU A 362 -1.50 37.64 -31.32
CA GLU A 362 -0.51 38.65 -30.94
C GLU A 362 -1.24 39.90 -30.46
N VAL A 363 -0.91 40.36 -29.25
CA VAL A 363 -1.56 41.50 -28.58
C VAL A 363 -0.77 42.77 -28.78
N GLU A 364 0.57 42.67 -28.75
CA GLU A 364 1.47 43.81 -28.85
C GLU A 364 2.79 43.38 -29.49
N ALA A 365 3.08 43.96 -30.66
CA ALA A 365 4.36 43.83 -31.35
C ALA A 365 5.39 44.81 -30.77
N VAL A 366 6.67 44.55 -31.02
CA VAL A 366 7.75 45.50 -30.70
C VAL A 366 7.82 46.65 -31.70
N ASP A 367 8.40 47.77 -31.27
CA ASP A 367 8.53 48.98 -32.08
C ASP A 367 9.13 48.72 -33.47
N GLY A 368 8.47 49.25 -34.49
CA GLY A 368 8.90 49.12 -35.88
C GLY A 368 8.45 47.84 -36.57
N TYR A 369 7.63 47.00 -35.93
CA TYR A 369 7.03 45.79 -36.51
C TYR A 369 5.51 45.86 -36.50
N LYS A 370 4.87 45.21 -37.48
CA LYS A 370 3.41 45.06 -37.56
C LYS A 370 3.00 43.78 -36.84
N LEU A 371 1.86 43.82 -36.13
CA LEU A 371 1.25 42.63 -35.54
C LEU A 371 1.04 41.53 -36.57
N ALA A 372 1.37 40.29 -36.20
CA ALA A 372 1.05 39.12 -37.01
C ALA A 372 -0.45 38.80 -37.00
N THR A 373 -0.87 38.02 -38.00
CA THR A 373 -2.21 37.42 -38.03
C THR A 373 -2.31 36.28 -37.03
N ASP A 374 -3.52 36.07 -36.52
CA ASP A 374 -3.86 34.96 -35.63
C ASP A 374 -3.40 33.60 -36.19
N GLN A 375 -2.90 32.74 -35.31
CA GLN A 375 -2.51 31.37 -35.64
C GLN A 375 -3.45 30.38 -34.94
N HIS A 376 -4.02 29.45 -35.70
CA HIS A 376 -4.86 28.39 -35.16
C HIS A 376 -4.03 27.15 -34.83
N VAL A 377 -4.26 26.56 -33.67
CA VAL A 377 -3.49 25.41 -33.20
C VAL A 377 -4.34 24.44 -32.39
N ALA A 378 -4.15 23.15 -32.67
CA ALA A 378 -4.73 22.07 -31.90
C ALA A 378 -3.76 21.62 -30.80
N VAL A 379 -4.18 21.71 -29.54
CA VAL A 379 -3.47 21.13 -28.40
C VAL A 379 -3.91 19.68 -28.25
N GLN A 380 -2.94 18.77 -28.15
CA GLN A 380 -3.13 17.33 -27.98
C GLN A 380 -2.55 16.84 -26.66
N ASP A 381 -3.10 15.75 -26.12
CA ASP A 381 -2.68 15.15 -24.85
C ASP A 381 -1.18 14.85 -24.80
N GLY A 382 -0.51 15.38 -23.76
CA GLY A 382 0.91 15.20 -23.49
C GLY A 382 1.87 15.81 -24.52
N LYS A 383 1.38 16.58 -25.51
CA LYS A 383 2.22 17.16 -26.56
C LYS A 383 2.43 18.65 -26.37
N ALA A 384 3.64 19.11 -26.69
CA ALA A 384 3.93 20.52 -26.92
C ALA A 384 3.85 20.79 -28.43
N VAL A 385 3.00 21.73 -28.84
CA VAL A 385 2.89 22.19 -30.22
C VAL A 385 3.64 23.50 -30.38
N THR A 386 4.49 23.58 -31.41
CA THR A 386 5.27 24.79 -31.69
C THR A 386 4.58 25.62 -32.77
N VAL A 387 4.35 26.90 -32.49
CA VAL A 387 3.75 27.88 -33.41
C VAL A 387 4.81 28.92 -33.74
N ALA A 388 5.26 28.95 -34.99
CA ALA A 388 6.18 29.96 -35.48
C ALA A 388 5.39 31.19 -35.96
N VAL A 389 5.75 32.38 -35.45
CA VAL A 389 5.05 33.64 -35.75
C VAL A 389 6.06 34.69 -36.20
N THR A 390 5.82 35.30 -37.36
CA THR A 390 6.78 36.21 -38.00
C THR A 390 6.18 37.60 -38.18
N ASP A 391 6.91 38.66 -37.79
CA ASP A 391 6.44 40.05 -37.99
C ASP A 391 7.11 40.73 -39.17
N ALA A 392 6.32 41.47 -39.93
CA ALA A 392 6.82 42.33 -40.99
C ALA A 392 7.26 43.69 -40.43
N ARG A 393 8.48 44.12 -40.78
CA ARG A 393 8.98 45.44 -40.40
C ARG A 393 8.18 46.55 -41.09
N ILE A 394 7.86 47.62 -40.35
CA ILE A 394 7.20 48.81 -40.90
C ILE A 394 8.21 49.55 -41.79
N PRO A 395 7.92 49.76 -43.08
CA PRO A 395 8.82 50.49 -43.98
C PRO A 395 8.99 51.94 -43.49
N LYS A 396 10.24 52.38 -43.33
CA LYS A 396 10.53 53.80 -43.05
C LYS A 396 10.15 54.63 -44.29
N PRO A 397 9.41 55.74 -44.16
CA PRO A 397 9.09 56.60 -45.30
C PRO A 397 10.38 57.04 -46.00
N ALA A 398 10.42 56.94 -47.33
CA ALA A 398 11.54 57.45 -48.10
C ALA A 398 11.62 58.97 -47.90
N VAL A 399 12.75 59.47 -47.41
CA VAL A 399 13.00 60.92 -47.33
C VAL A 399 13.04 61.46 -48.76
N PRO A 400 12.17 62.41 -49.16
CA PRO A 400 12.22 62.97 -50.50
C PRO A 400 13.54 63.71 -50.72
N LYS A 401 14.22 63.41 -51.83
CA LYS A 401 15.48 64.07 -52.22
C LYS A 401 15.24 65.60 -52.32
N PRO A 402 16.08 66.46 -51.72
CA PRO A 402 15.91 67.91 -51.83
C PRO A 402 16.01 68.36 -53.30
N ARG A 403 15.03 69.16 -53.75
CA ARG A 403 15.08 69.79 -55.09
C ARG A 403 16.10 70.94 -55.07
N PRO A 404 16.98 71.06 -56.07
CA PRO A 404 17.86 72.22 -56.18
C PRO A 404 17.02 73.49 -56.44
N VAL A 405 17.26 74.53 -55.64
CA VAL A 405 16.66 75.86 -55.83
C VAL A 405 17.58 76.68 -56.72
N THR A 406 17.13 77.01 -57.94
CA THR A 406 17.83 77.96 -58.82
C THR A 406 17.25 79.35 -58.58
N ILE A 407 18.01 80.25 -57.96
CA ILE A 407 17.63 81.65 -57.78
C ILE A 407 17.97 82.41 -59.07
N LYS A 408 16.95 82.87 -59.80
CA LYS A 408 17.12 83.86 -60.88
C LYS A 408 17.18 85.27 -60.26
N VAL A 409 18.31 85.95 -60.39
CA VAL A 409 18.44 87.37 -60.03
C VAL A 409 17.82 88.22 -61.15
N LEU A 410 16.84 89.07 -60.81
CA LEU A 410 16.25 90.06 -61.72
C LEU A 410 17.08 91.36 -61.77
N PRO A 411 17.09 92.10 -62.89
CA PRO A 411 17.86 93.34 -63.03
C PRO A 411 17.19 94.53 -62.33
N GLN A 412 18.01 95.44 -61.78
CA GLN A 412 17.57 96.67 -61.14
C GLN A 412 17.33 97.80 -62.16
N THR A 413 16.17 98.44 -62.08
CA THR A 413 15.86 99.72 -62.74
C THR A 413 15.28 100.72 -61.74
N GLY A 414 15.69 101.99 -61.87
CA GLY A 414 14.88 103.15 -61.46
C GLY A 414 15.43 103.98 -60.31
N ALA A 415 15.82 105.22 -60.62
CA ALA A 415 16.30 106.24 -59.70
C ALA A 415 15.20 107.22 -59.21
N CYS A 416 15.56 108.00 -58.16
CA CYS A 416 15.11 109.37 -57.79
C CYS A 416 13.78 109.56 -56.98
N PRO A 417 13.60 110.67 -56.21
CA PRO A 417 14.48 111.26 -55.17
C PRO A 417 13.76 111.82 -53.89
N LEU A 418 14.55 112.11 -52.85
CA LEU A 418 14.46 113.17 -51.81
C LEU A 418 13.16 113.45 -51.00
N ARG A 419 13.24 113.37 -49.66
CA ARG A 419 13.18 114.57 -48.77
C ARG A 419 13.57 114.29 -47.30
N ARG A 420 14.17 115.33 -46.70
CA ARG A 420 14.76 115.49 -45.35
C ARG A 420 13.79 115.23 -44.18
N ARG A 421 14.30 114.76 -43.03
CA ARG A 421 14.50 115.58 -41.80
C ARG A 421 15.28 114.83 -40.71
N ALA A 422 15.99 115.62 -39.90
CA ALA A 422 17.01 115.24 -38.93
C ALA A 422 16.47 114.86 -37.54
N LEU A 423 17.34 114.23 -36.74
CA LEU A 423 17.74 114.55 -35.34
C LEU A 423 18.27 113.24 -34.71
N SER A 424 19.57 113.10 -34.44
CA SER A 424 20.39 113.71 -33.38
C SER A 424 20.53 112.79 -32.17
N SER A 425 21.73 112.18 -32.09
CA SER A 425 22.59 111.98 -30.90
C SER A 425 21.94 111.45 -29.61
N ARG A 426 22.42 110.38 -28.97
CA ARG A 426 23.68 110.35 -28.21
C ARG A 426 23.87 108.93 -27.61
N PRO A 427 25.12 108.45 -27.42
CA PRO A 427 25.49 107.25 -26.67
C PRO A 427 26.02 107.67 -25.26
N PRO A 428 26.86 106.92 -24.53
CA PRO A 428 27.20 105.48 -24.43
C PRO A 428 26.88 104.96 -22.99
N ALA A 429 27.23 103.77 -22.48
CA ALA A 429 28.31 102.83 -22.72
C ALA A 429 27.89 101.41 -22.35
#